data_AF-A0A842PCY8-F1
#
_entry.id   AF-A0A842PCY8-F1
#
_cell.length_a   1.000
_cell.length_b   1.000
_cell.length_c   1.000
_cell.angle_alpha   90.00
_cell.angle_beta   90.00
_cell.angle_gamma   90.00
#
_symmetry.space_group_name_H-M   'P 1'
#
loop_
_entity.id
_entity.type
_entity.pdbx_description
1 polymer ?
#
loop_
_entity_poly.entity_id
_entity_poly.type
_entity_poly.pdbx_seq_one_letter_code
_entity_poly.pdbx_strand_id
1 'polypeptide(L)'
;MNEKVEIARSIYDSDSMLVVSHATGHYPSSFGGAIKNVAMGCVTKKTKMYQHEVTRPVRNPDLCTDCDNCRAVCKQDAIREDHELILERCIGCGSCISECESGALKLPEDMSEKLQNRLAEVAHAVLKNLPYSNFVFVNFLIDITPFCDCAESAPEYISPDIGVLASKDIVAVDMATIDMIGKHLFKGDPTVQVHEAHRLGLGMREYEIVRV
;
A
#
# COMPACT_ATOMS: atom_id res chain seq x y z
N MET A 1 -9.63 -0.98 19.82
CA MET A 1 -9.22 -0.07 18.73
C MET A 1 -7.71 -0.21 18.62
N ASN A 2 -7.15 -0.52 17.45
CA ASN A 2 -5.72 -0.31 17.26
C ASN A 2 -5.53 1.22 17.39
N GLU A 3 -4.87 1.71 18.44
CA GLU A 3 -4.83 3.15 18.81
C GLU A 3 -4.23 4.06 17.73
N LYS A 4 -3.85 3.50 16.58
CA LYS A 4 -3.14 4.13 15.46
C LYS A 4 -3.99 4.43 14.22
N VAL A 5 -5.26 4.01 14.17
CA VAL A 5 -6.13 4.23 13.00
C VAL A 5 -7.10 5.39 13.24
N GLU A 6 -6.94 6.44 12.45
CA GLU A 6 -7.80 7.63 12.40
C GLU A 6 -8.50 7.69 11.04
N ILE A 7 -9.82 7.58 11.06
CA ILE A 7 -10.66 7.64 9.85
C ILE A 7 -10.89 9.10 9.46
N ALA A 8 -10.81 9.41 8.17
CA ALA A 8 -11.12 10.74 7.66
C ALA A 8 -12.58 11.10 7.96
N ARG A 9 -12.82 12.28 8.54
CA ARG A 9 -14.15 12.69 9.01
C ARG A 9 -15.22 12.64 7.91
N SER A 10 -14.91 13.09 6.70
CA SER A 10 -15.86 13.06 5.59
C SER A 10 -16.30 11.64 5.21
N ILE A 11 -15.41 10.66 5.39
CA ILE A 11 -15.74 9.25 5.18
C ILE A 11 -16.61 8.75 6.34
N TYR A 12 -16.27 9.10 7.58
CA TYR A 12 -17.06 8.71 8.76
C TYR A 12 -18.49 9.27 8.75
N ASP A 13 -18.64 10.53 8.36
CA ASP A 13 -19.92 11.26 8.34
C ASP A 13 -20.79 10.91 7.10
N SER A 14 -20.35 9.98 6.23
CA SER A 14 -21.09 9.54 5.04
C SER A 14 -22.16 8.48 5.37
N ASP A 15 -23.09 8.25 4.44
CA ASP A 15 -24.13 7.21 4.58
C ASP A 15 -23.78 5.88 3.88
N SER A 16 -22.91 5.93 2.89
CA SER A 16 -22.49 4.78 2.08
C SER A 16 -21.16 5.06 1.37
N MET A 17 -20.50 4.02 0.86
CA MET A 17 -19.22 4.19 0.16
C MET A 17 -19.13 3.32 -1.09
N LEU A 18 -18.83 3.96 -2.21
CA LEU A 18 -18.40 3.34 -3.46
C LEU A 18 -16.88 3.55 -3.60
N VAL A 19 -16.12 2.47 -3.53
CA VAL A 19 -14.66 2.49 -3.66
C VAL A 19 -14.31 2.16 -5.10
N VAL A 20 -13.79 3.14 -5.84
CA VAL A 20 -13.33 2.97 -7.21
C VAL A 20 -11.82 2.94 -7.23
N SER A 21 -11.24 1.84 -7.71
CA SER A 21 -9.79 1.62 -7.75
C SER A 21 -9.35 1.32 -9.17
N HIS A 22 -8.21 1.91 -9.55
CA HIS A 22 -7.43 1.44 -10.68
C HIS A 22 -6.56 0.27 -10.20
N ALA A 23 -6.72 -0.90 -10.81
CA ALA A 23 -5.98 -2.10 -10.44
C ALA A 23 -4.60 -2.09 -11.09
N THR A 24 -3.56 -1.83 -10.29
CA THR A 24 -2.17 -1.75 -10.76
C THR A 24 -1.23 -2.55 -9.85
N GLY A 25 0.02 -2.68 -10.25
CA GLY A 25 1.09 -3.04 -9.33
C GLY A 25 1.34 -1.93 -8.30
N HIS A 26 2.08 -2.27 -7.24
CA HIS A 26 2.54 -1.30 -6.23
C HIS A 26 3.86 -1.77 -5.65
N TYR A 27 4.95 -1.01 -5.81
CA TYR A 27 6.31 -1.52 -5.51
C TYR A 27 6.44 -2.22 -4.15
N PRO A 28 6.08 -1.61 -3.02
CA PRO A 28 6.24 -2.26 -1.72
C PRO A 28 5.07 -3.16 -1.30
N SER A 29 3.91 -3.17 -1.97
CA SER A 29 2.79 -4.06 -1.58
C SER A 29 2.37 -5.03 -2.67
N SER A 30 3.15 -5.11 -3.74
CA SER A 30 2.97 -5.89 -4.98
C SER A 30 1.72 -5.53 -5.80
N PHE A 31 0.57 -5.26 -5.17
CA PHE A 31 -0.70 -4.92 -5.81
C PHE A 31 -1.39 -3.72 -5.14
N GLY A 32 -2.06 -2.90 -5.95
CA GLY A 32 -2.93 -1.81 -5.54
C GLY A 32 -4.34 -2.03 -6.06
N GLY A 33 -5.28 -2.30 -5.16
CA GLY A 33 -6.71 -2.44 -5.45
C GLY A 33 -7.56 -1.81 -4.35
N ALA A 34 -8.74 -2.37 -4.14
CA ALA A 34 -9.73 -1.85 -3.18
C ALA A 34 -9.20 -1.82 -1.74
N ILE A 35 -8.48 -2.86 -1.28
CA ILE A 35 -7.91 -2.92 0.08
C ILE A 35 -6.97 -1.74 0.31
N LYS A 36 -5.99 -1.55 -0.58
CA LYS A 36 -5.02 -0.44 -0.50
C LYS A 36 -5.71 0.92 -0.59
N ASN A 37 -6.74 1.03 -1.43
CA ASN A 37 -7.51 2.26 -1.61
C ASN A 37 -8.23 2.66 -0.31
N VAL A 38 -8.96 1.73 0.32
CA VAL A 38 -9.59 1.97 1.63
C VAL A 38 -8.54 2.28 2.69
N ALA A 39 -7.50 1.45 2.80
CA ALA A 39 -6.49 1.54 3.84
C ALA A 39 -5.70 2.86 3.81
N MET A 40 -5.35 3.37 2.63
CA MET A 40 -4.57 4.61 2.50
C MET A 40 -5.42 5.85 2.24
N GLY A 41 -6.56 5.70 1.57
CA GLY A 41 -7.40 6.81 1.10
C GLY A 41 -8.47 7.26 2.10
N CYS A 42 -8.93 6.36 2.99
CA CYS A 42 -10.01 6.67 3.94
C CYS A 42 -9.51 7.17 5.31
N VAL A 43 -8.20 7.41 5.46
CA VAL A 43 -7.56 7.68 6.75
C VAL A 43 -6.80 9.00 6.76
N THR A 44 -6.45 9.49 7.95
CA THR A 44 -5.65 10.71 8.08
C THR A 44 -4.19 10.50 7.64
N LYS A 45 -3.46 11.60 7.45
CA LYS A 45 -2.01 11.56 7.19
C LYS A 45 -1.25 10.76 8.24
N LYS A 46 -1.68 10.79 9.51
CA LYS A 46 -1.02 10.07 10.60
C LYS A 46 -1.13 8.56 10.44
N THR A 47 -2.31 8.04 10.10
CA THR A 47 -2.48 6.61 9.83
C THR A 47 -1.83 6.18 8.51
N LYS A 48 -1.80 7.06 7.50
CA LYS A 48 -1.00 6.80 6.29
C LYS A 48 0.50 6.70 6.61
N MET A 49 1.02 7.59 7.47
CA MET A 49 2.41 7.52 7.94
C MET A 49 2.67 6.25 8.74
N TYR A 50 1.75 5.84 9.62
CA TYR A 50 1.83 4.54 10.31
C TYR A 50 2.02 3.39 9.32
N GLN A 51 1.28 3.35 8.21
CA GLN A 51 1.47 2.29 7.21
C GLN A 51 2.89 2.31 6.61
N HIS A 52 3.47 3.49 6.36
CA HIS A 52 4.80 3.65 5.73
C HIS A 52 5.97 3.51 6.71
N GLU A 53 5.76 3.36 8.02
CA GLU A 53 6.91 3.20 8.93
C GLU A 53 7.71 1.91 8.66
N VAL A 54 7.09 0.91 8.03
CA VAL A 54 7.74 -0.35 7.63
C VAL A 54 8.71 -0.16 6.45
N THR A 55 8.64 0.98 5.76
CA THR A 55 9.55 1.33 4.65
C THR A 55 10.68 2.27 5.12
N ARG A 56 10.80 2.54 6.42
CA ARG A 56 11.91 3.31 6.98
C ARG A 56 13.24 2.59 6.70
N PRO A 57 14.29 3.34 6.32
CA PRO A 57 15.55 2.74 5.90
C PRO A 57 16.26 1.98 7.03
N VAL A 58 17.01 0.96 6.65
CA VAL A 58 18.03 0.31 7.50
C VAL A 58 19.40 0.79 7.04
N ARG A 59 20.28 1.12 8.00
CA ARG A 59 21.65 1.56 7.76
C ARG A 59 22.65 0.44 8.00
N ASN A 60 23.58 0.26 7.08
CA ASN A 60 24.81 -0.50 7.27
C ASN A 60 26.00 0.49 7.36
N PRO A 61 26.55 0.72 8.57
CA PRO A 61 27.66 1.65 8.78
C PRO A 61 28.93 1.27 7.99
N ASP A 62 29.18 -0.02 7.78
CA ASP A 62 30.40 -0.52 7.12
C ASP A 62 30.47 -0.14 5.64
N LEU A 63 29.32 0.18 5.03
CA LEU A 63 29.21 0.63 3.64
C LEU A 63 29.11 2.15 3.54
N CYS A 64 29.02 2.87 4.64
CA CYS A 64 28.83 4.31 4.64
C CYS A 64 30.13 5.03 4.30
N THR A 65 30.07 5.99 3.37
CA THR A 65 31.23 6.78 2.92
C THR A 65 31.22 8.22 3.44
N ASP A 66 30.29 8.53 4.36
CA ASP A 66 30.08 9.86 4.93
C ASP A 66 29.93 10.99 3.89
N CYS A 67 29.28 10.71 2.76
CA CYS A 67 29.13 11.66 1.65
C CYS A 67 28.04 12.73 1.84
N ASP A 68 27.26 12.68 2.92
CA ASP A 68 26.15 13.59 3.25
C ASP A 68 24.97 13.65 2.24
N ASN A 69 25.00 12.95 1.11
CA ASN A 69 23.92 12.97 0.11
C ASN A 69 22.55 12.63 0.70
N CYS A 70 22.49 11.62 1.57
CA CYS A 70 21.23 11.21 2.22
C CYS A 70 20.64 12.31 3.12
N ARG A 71 21.50 13.10 3.79
CA ARG A 71 21.10 14.25 4.60
C ARG A 71 20.60 15.39 3.72
N ALA A 72 21.29 15.68 2.61
CA ALA A 72 20.92 16.75 1.69
C ALA A 72 19.51 16.60 1.10
N VAL A 73 19.07 15.36 0.86
CA VAL A 73 17.70 15.09 0.35
C VAL A 73 16.65 14.88 1.44
N CYS A 74 17.04 14.79 2.71
CA CYS A 74 16.11 14.53 3.81
C CYS A 74 15.35 15.80 4.21
N LYS A 75 14.12 15.96 3.72
CA LYS A 75 13.24 17.10 4.07
C LYS A 75 12.66 17.05 5.49
N GLN A 76 13.04 16.07 6.31
CA GLN A 76 12.48 15.83 7.64
C GLN A 76 13.54 15.95 8.76
N ASP A 77 14.79 16.27 8.40
CA ASP A 77 15.92 16.30 9.35
C ASP A 77 16.00 15.01 10.18
N ALA A 78 15.79 13.87 9.50
CA ALA A 78 15.70 12.53 10.10
C ALA A 78 17.03 11.78 10.06
N ILE A 79 18.13 12.44 9.67
CA ILE A 79 19.47 11.87 9.58
C ILE A 79 20.45 12.85 10.24
N ARG A 80 21.16 12.38 11.26
CA ARG A 80 22.14 13.14 12.05
C ARG A 80 23.45 13.33 11.30
N GLU A 81 24.34 14.18 11.81
CA GLU A 81 25.68 14.42 11.24
C GLU A 81 26.56 13.16 11.20
N ASP A 82 26.36 12.22 12.12
CA ASP A 82 27.01 10.90 12.15
C ASP A 82 26.27 9.84 11.29
N HIS A 83 25.34 10.29 10.45
CA HIS A 83 24.49 9.47 9.59
C HIS A 83 23.53 8.53 10.35
N GLU A 84 23.39 8.68 11.66
CA GLU A 84 22.39 7.93 12.44
C GLU A 84 20.96 8.39 12.14
N LEU A 85 20.05 7.43 12.08
CA LEU A 85 18.65 7.66 11.69
C LEU A 85 17.80 8.05 12.91
N ILE A 86 17.04 9.14 12.76
CA ILE A 86 16.01 9.57 13.73
C ILE A 86 14.66 9.07 13.22
N LEU A 87 14.30 7.83 13.56
CA LEU A 87 13.13 7.14 12.99
C LEU A 87 11.81 7.86 13.32
N GLU A 88 11.74 8.57 14.43
CA GLU A 88 10.56 9.34 14.85
C GLU A 88 10.25 10.50 13.89
N ARG A 89 11.26 11.03 13.19
CA ARG A 89 11.11 12.06 12.17
C ARG A 89 10.97 11.48 10.76
N CYS A 90 11.36 10.22 10.58
CA CYS A 90 11.35 9.57 9.27
C CYS A 90 9.92 9.22 8.85
N ILE A 91 9.48 9.80 7.73
CA ILE A 91 8.17 9.50 7.11
C ILE A 91 8.21 8.32 6.12
N GLY A 92 9.37 7.67 5.96
CA GLY A 92 9.53 6.51 5.08
C GLY A 92 9.47 6.84 3.58
N CYS A 93 9.84 8.06 3.16
CA CYS A 93 9.74 8.50 1.76
C CYS A 93 10.76 7.87 0.80
N GLY A 94 11.80 7.22 1.31
CA GLY A 94 12.80 6.51 0.50
C GLY A 94 13.85 7.39 -0.20
N SER A 95 13.74 8.73 -0.18
CA SER A 95 14.67 9.62 -0.89
C SER A 95 16.15 9.39 -0.52
N CYS A 96 16.43 9.17 0.77
CA CYS A 96 17.80 8.88 1.22
C CYS A 96 18.35 7.53 0.72
N ILE A 97 17.47 6.56 0.45
CA ILE A 97 17.86 5.26 -0.12
C ILE A 97 18.20 5.44 -1.60
N SER A 98 17.38 6.20 -2.34
CA SER A 98 17.60 6.48 -3.76
C SER A 98 18.93 7.17 -4.04
N GLU A 99 19.38 8.05 -3.15
CA GLU A 99 20.66 8.77 -3.28
C GLU A 99 21.88 8.02 -2.72
N CYS A 100 21.69 6.88 -2.05
CA CYS A 100 22.78 6.17 -1.38
C CYS A 100 23.53 5.26 -2.35
N GLU A 101 24.47 5.81 -3.11
CA GLU A 101 25.27 5.07 -4.10
C GLU A 101 26.11 3.94 -3.49
N SER A 102 26.55 4.09 -2.24
CA SER A 102 27.33 3.06 -1.54
C SER A 102 26.48 1.86 -1.09
N GLY A 103 25.15 1.98 -1.15
CA GLY A 103 24.22 0.96 -0.68
C GLY A 103 24.16 0.82 0.84
N ALA A 104 24.67 1.81 1.60
CA ALA A 104 24.61 1.83 3.05
C ALA A 104 23.18 1.98 3.59
N LEU A 105 22.27 2.60 2.84
CA LEU A 105 20.84 2.70 3.20
C LEU A 105 20.03 1.80 2.27
N LYS A 106 19.19 0.94 2.87
CA LYS A 106 18.33 0.01 2.13
C LYS A 106 16.93 -0.03 2.72
N LEU A 107 15.98 -0.50 1.93
CA LEU A 107 14.65 -0.88 2.43
C LEU A 107 14.77 -2.14 3.29
N PRO A 108 13.97 -2.28 4.37
CA PRO A 108 13.92 -3.52 5.14
C PRO A 108 13.47 -4.69 4.26
N GLU A 109 14.08 -5.87 4.43
CA GLU A 109 13.77 -7.06 3.61
C GLU A 109 12.31 -7.49 3.73
N ASP A 110 11.74 -7.36 4.93
CA ASP A 110 10.37 -7.75 5.25
C ASP A 110 9.35 -6.61 5.08
N MET A 111 9.74 -5.49 4.47
CA MET A 111 8.87 -4.33 4.32
C MET A 111 7.57 -4.65 3.58
N SER A 112 7.62 -5.57 2.60
CA SER A 112 6.49 -5.81 1.72
C SER A 112 5.37 -6.55 2.43
N GLU A 113 5.72 -7.65 3.09
CA GLU A 113 4.78 -8.41 3.90
C GLU A 113 4.20 -7.55 5.02
N LYS A 114 5.05 -6.79 5.74
CA LYS A 114 4.59 -5.89 6.80
C LYS A 114 3.66 -4.79 6.29
N LEU A 115 3.94 -4.20 5.12
CA LEU A 115 3.07 -3.18 4.54
C LEU A 115 1.72 -3.78 4.15
N GLN A 116 1.73 -4.93 3.49
CA GLN A 116 0.50 -5.64 3.10
C GLN A 116 -0.36 -6.01 4.30
N ASN A 117 0.25 -6.47 5.39
CA ASN A 117 -0.46 -6.74 6.64
C ASN A 117 -1.05 -5.45 7.24
N ARG A 118 -0.30 -4.34 7.27
CA ARG A 118 -0.82 -3.05 7.73
C ARG A 118 -1.95 -2.53 6.85
N LEU A 119 -1.90 -2.73 5.54
CA LEU A 119 -3.00 -2.35 4.63
C LEU A 119 -4.28 -3.09 5.00
N ALA A 120 -4.20 -4.41 5.19
CA ALA A 120 -5.34 -5.21 5.62
C ALA A 120 -5.87 -4.81 7.01
N GLU A 121 -4.98 -4.60 7.99
CA GLU A 121 -5.34 -4.13 9.34
C GLU A 121 -6.07 -2.78 9.31
N VAL A 122 -5.56 -1.83 8.53
CA VAL A 122 -6.16 -0.49 8.43
C VAL A 122 -7.48 -0.55 7.66
N ALA A 123 -7.56 -1.28 6.55
CA ALA A 123 -8.83 -1.49 5.85
C ALA A 123 -9.88 -2.13 6.78
N HIS A 124 -9.47 -3.10 7.60
CA HIS A 124 -10.35 -3.73 8.59
C HIS A 124 -10.85 -2.71 9.61
N ALA A 125 -9.93 -1.93 10.19
CA ALA A 125 -10.27 -0.91 11.16
C ALA A 125 -11.19 0.17 10.58
N VAL A 126 -10.99 0.58 9.32
CA VAL A 126 -11.89 1.53 8.65
C VAL A 126 -13.29 0.91 8.51
N LEU A 127 -13.42 -0.20 7.78
CA LEU A 127 -14.74 -0.75 7.42
C LEU A 127 -15.55 -1.23 8.62
N LYS A 128 -14.91 -1.69 9.71
CA LYS A 128 -15.62 -2.14 10.92
C LYS A 128 -16.09 -1.01 11.84
N ASN A 129 -15.52 0.18 11.73
CA ASN A 129 -15.84 1.30 12.63
C ASN A 129 -16.62 2.42 11.96
N LEU A 130 -16.94 2.31 10.66
CA LEU A 130 -17.88 3.21 10.02
C LEU A 130 -19.32 2.97 10.53
N PRO A 131 -20.14 4.02 10.66
CA PRO A 131 -21.52 3.89 11.16
C PRO A 131 -22.47 3.25 10.13
N TYR A 132 -21.97 2.91 8.94
CA TYR A 132 -22.70 2.28 7.84
C TYR A 132 -21.94 1.06 7.32
N SER A 133 -22.64 0.17 6.63
CA SER A 133 -22.10 -1.10 6.11
C SER A 133 -22.38 -1.34 4.63
N ASN A 134 -22.99 -0.37 3.94
CA ASN A 134 -23.24 -0.47 2.51
C ASN A 134 -22.00 -0.03 1.72
N PHE A 135 -21.21 -1.02 1.32
CA PHE A 135 -19.99 -0.84 0.55
C PHE A 135 -20.10 -1.51 -0.81
N VAL A 136 -19.62 -0.84 -1.85
CA VAL A 136 -19.39 -1.43 -3.17
C VAL A 136 -17.96 -1.11 -3.59
N PHE A 137 -17.24 -2.11 -4.02
CA PHE A 137 -15.84 -2.03 -4.46
C PHE A 137 -15.79 -2.32 -5.95
N VAL A 138 -15.16 -1.43 -6.71
CA VAL A 138 -15.02 -1.51 -8.16
C VAL A 138 -13.55 -1.39 -8.52
N ASN A 139 -13.02 -2.42 -9.18
CA ASN A 139 -11.67 -2.42 -9.72
C ASN A 139 -11.73 -2.27 -11.24
N PHE A 140 -11.04 -1.27 -11.76
CA PHE A 140 -10.79 -1.09 -13.19
C PHE A 140 -9.47 -1.77 -13.55
N LEU A 141 -9.55 -2.81 -14.38
CA LEU A 141 -8.42 -3.60 -14.88
C LEU A 141 -8.13 -3.15 -16.32
N ILE A 142 -7.70 -1.90 -16.45
CA ILE A 142 -7.32 -1.26 -17.71
C ILE A 142 -5.97 -0.59 -17.49
N ASP A 143 -5.16 -0.38 -18.53
CA ASP A 143 -3.89 0.34 -18.44
C ASP A 143 -2.99 -0.15 -17.28
N ILE A 144 -2.92 -1.48 -17.09
CA ILE A 144 -2.36 -2.09 -15.88
C ILE A 144 -0.82 -1.96 -15.85
N THR A 145 -0.31 -1.09 -14.99
CA THR A 145 1.13 -0.80 -14.83
C THR A 145 1.79 -1.58 -13.67
N PRO A 146 3.13 -1.74 -13.66
CA PRO A 146 3.85 -2.41 -12.56
C PRO A 146 3.93 -1.56 -11.28
N PHE A 147 3.68 -0.26 -11.39
CA PHE A 147 3.68 0.70 -10.29
C PHE A 147 2.32 1.39 -10.19
N CYS A 148 1.99 1.90 -9.01
CA CYS A 148 0.77 2.65 -8.83
C CYS A 148 0.87 4.04 -9.46
N ASP A 149 -0.28 4.66 -9.74
CA ASP A 149 -0.39 6.00 -10.34
C ASP A 149 0.30 7.12 -9.54
N CYS A 150 0.65 6.88 -8.28
CA CYS A 150 1.43 7.82 -7.47
C CYS A 150 2.93 7.83 -7.83
N ALA A 151 3.41 6.85 -8.60
CA ALA A 151 4.79 6.78 -9.05
C ALA A 151 4.95 7.53 -10.38
N GLU A 152 5.93 8.42 -10.46
CA GLU A 152 6.32 9.05 -11.73
C GLU A 152 7.08 8.03 -12.57
N SER A 153 6.39 7.30 -13.44
CA SER A 153 7.02 6.39 -14.40
C SER A 153 6.35 6.49 -15.77
N ALA A 154 7.14 6.33 -16.83
CA ALA A 154 6.59 6.11 -18.16
C ALA A 154 5.70 4.85 -18.17
N PRO A 155 4.59 4.84 -18.91
CA PRO A 155 3.67 3.71 -18.89
C PRO A 155 4.34 2.48 -19.53
N GLU A 156 4.63 1.49 -18.68
CA GLU A 156 4.89 0.10 -19.06
C GLU A 156 3.69 -0.71 -18.59
N TYR A 157 3.07 -1.48 -19.47
CA TYR A 157 1.89 -2.27 -19.13
C TYR A 157 2.28 -3.73 -18.91
N ILE A 158 1.90 -4.29 -17.76
CA ILE A 158 2.19 -5.69 -17.42
C ILE A 158 1.10 -6.65 -17.89
N SER A 159 -0.09 -6.15 -18.24
CA SER A 159 -1.22 -6.96 -18.68
C SER A 159 -2.12 -6.18 -19.65
N PRO A 160 -2.78 -6.84 -20.63
CA PRO A 160 -3.83 -6.22 -21.43
C PRO A 160 -5.04 -5.80 -20.59
N ASP A 161 -5.86 -4.89 -21.13
CA ASP A 161 -7.14 -4.54 -20.54
C ASP A 161 -8.07 -5.77 -20.41
N ILE A 162 -8.64 -5.94 -19.23
CA ILE A 162 -9.55 -7.04 -18.90
C ILE A 162 -10.98 -6.52 -18.73
N GLY A 163 -11.15 -5.30 -18.20
CA GLY A 163 -12.45 -4.67 -18.00
C GLY A 163 -12.66 -4.19 -16.56
N VAL A 164 -13.87 -4.37 -16.03
CA VAL A 164 -14.26 -3.86 -14.72
C VAL A 164 -14.84 -4.99 -13.87
N LEU A 165 -14.35 -5.10 -12.63
CA LEU A 165 -14.90 -6.00 -11.63
C LEU A 165 -15.57 -5.19 -10.53
N ALA A 166 -16.70 -5.67 -10.03
CA ALA A 166 -17.41 -5.06 -8.92
C ALA A 166 -17.87 -6.12 -7.92
N SER A 167 -17.81 -5.80 -6.62
CA SER A 167 -18.29 -6.67 -5.55
C SER A 167 -18.71 -5.86 -4.32
N LYS A 168 -19.51 -6.47 -3.46
CA LYS A 168 -19.73 -5.99 -2.08
C LYS A 168 -18.70 -6.55 -1.09
N ASP A 169 -17.87 -7.49 -1.53
CA ASP A 169 -16.81 -8.12 -0.76
C ASP A 169 -15.45 -7.62 -1.27
N ILE A 170 -14.72 -6.92 -0.40
CA ILE A 170 -13.42 -6.30 -0.71
C ILE A 170 -12.32 -7.33 -0.96
N VAL A 171 -12.39 -8.48 -0.28
CA VAL A 171 -11.41 -9.57 -0.42
C VAL A 171 -11.64 -10.27 -1.74
N ALA A 172 -12.90 -10.57 -2.07
CA ALA A 172 -13.26 -11.27 -3.29
C ALA A 172 -12.90 -10.45 -4.55
N VAL A 173 -13.16 -9.14 -4.57
CA VAL A 173 -12.84 -8.30 -5.74
C VAL A 173 -11.34 -8.21 -5.98
N ASP A 174 -10.53 -8.02 -4.93
CA ASP A 174 -9.08 -7.92 -5.07
C ASP A 174 -8.47 -9.29 -5.41
N MET A 175 -8.97 -10.39 -4.83
CA MET A 175 -8.55 -11.74 -5.19
C MET A 175 -8.84 -12.06 -6.66
N ALA A 176 -10.08 -11.81 -7.11
CA ALA A 176 -10.47 -12.00 -8.51
C ALA A 176 -9.65 -11.13 -9.45
N THR A 177 -9.37 -9.89 -9.05
CA THR A 177 -8.53 -8.96 -9.83
C THR A 177 -7.12 -9.52 -10.03
N ILE A 178 -6.48 -9.96 -8.95
CA ILE A 178 -5.13 -10.52 -8.99
C ILE A 178 -5.09 -11.80 -9.84
N ASP A 179 -6.09 -12.68 -9.70
CA ASP A 179 -6.16 -13.92 -10.45
C ASP A 179 -6.38 -13.68 -11.96
N MET A 180 -7.25 -12.73 -12.32
CA MET A 180 -7.51 -12.37 -13.72
C MET A 180 -6.32 -11.70 -14.39
N ILE A 181 -5.56 -10.87 -13.66
CA ILE A 181 -4.31 -10.29 -14.18
C ILE A 181 -3.24 -11.37 -14.28
N GLY A 182 -3.07 -12.18 -13.24
CA GLY A 182 -2.05 -13.21 -13.13
C GLY A 182 -0.94 -12.81 -12.17
N LYS A 183 -0.84 -13.54 -11.04
CA LYS A 183 0.10 -13.29 -9.94
C LYS A 183 1.55 -13.09 -10.37
N HIS A 184 1.99 -13.86 -11.37
CA HIS A 184 3.38 -13.88 -11.86
C HIS A 184 3.81 -12.57 -12.54
N LEU A 185 2.87 -11.68 -12.87
CA LEU A 185 3.15 -10.39 -13.51
C LEU A 185 3.49 -9.29 -12.48
N PHE A 186 3.21 -9.53 -11.20
CA PHE A 186 3.50 -8.58 -10.13
C PHE A 186 4.91 -8.80 -9.56
N LYS A 187 5.52 -7.70 -9.07
CA LYS A 187 6.78 -7.77 -8.34
C LYS A 187 6.49 -8.18 -6.89
N GLY A 188 6.85 -9.39 -6.51
CA GLY A 188 6.56 -9.96 -5.17
C GLY A 188 5.19 -10.63 -5.11
N ASP A 189 4.76 -11.04 -3.91
CA ASP A 189 3.46 -11.69 -3.72
C ASP A 189 2.33 -10.63 -3.58
N PRO A 190 1.41 -10.52 -4.55
CA PRO A 190 0.29 -9.57 -4.51
C PRO A 190 -0.83 -9.97 -3.55
N THR A 191 -0.78 -11.17 -2.96
CA THR A 191 -1.91 -11.77 -2.22
C THR A 191 -1.82 -11.64 -0.70
N VAL A 192 -0.71 -11.16 -0.13
CA VAL A 192 -0.55 -11.10 1.34
C VAL A 192 -1.63 -10.22 1.96
N GLN A 193 -1.91 -9.04 1.39
CA GLN A 193 -2.97 -8.14 1.91
C GLN A 193 -4.37 -8.78 1.82
N VAL A 194 -4.63 -9.59 0.78
CA VAL A 194 -5.91 -10.28 0.58
C VAL A 194 -6.08 -11.40 1.62
N HIS A 195 -5.02 -12.19 1.83
CA HIS A 195 -5.00 -13.25 2.83
C HIS A 195 -5.17 -12.71 4.25
N GLU A 196 -4.49 -11.62 4.57
CA GLU A 196 -4.62 -10.98 5.88
C GLU A 196 -6.01 -10.35 6.07
N ALA A 197 -6.55 -9.66 5.06
CA ALA A 197 -7.90 -9.10 5.13
C ALA A 197 -8.96 -10.20 5.33
N HIS A 198 -8.82 -11.33 4.64
CA HIS A 198 -9.65 -12.51 4.88
C HIS A 198 -9.52 -13.04 6.31
N ARG A 199 -8.30 -13.19 6.83
CA ARG A 199 -8.03 -13.64 8.21
C ARG A 199 -8.68 -12.72 9.25
N LEU A 200 -8.71 -11.42 8.98
CA LEU A 200 -9.36 -10.39 9.79
C LEU A 200 -10.91 -10.34 9.61
N GLY A 201 -11.48 -11.21 8.77
CA GLY A 201 -12.93 -11.31 8.57
C GLY A 201 -13.53 -10.14 7.77
N LEU A 202 -12.79 -9.59 6.81
CA LEU A 202 -13.30 -8.57 5.88
C LEU A 202 -14.05 -9.15 4.68
N GLY A 203 -13.86 -10.42 4.36
CA GLY A 203 -14.46 -11.03 3.18
C GLY A 203 -13.89 -12.41 2.86
N MET A 204 -14.29 -12.96 1.72
CA MET A 204 -13.95 -14.31 1.28
C MET A 204 -12.95 -14.29 0.11
N ARG A 205 -12.03 -15.25 0.11
CA ARG A 205 -11.09 -15.45 -1.01
C ARG A 205 -11.70 -16.21 -2.18
N GLU A 206 -12.74 -17.00 -1.89
CA GLU A 206 -13.51 -17.71 -2.90
C GLU A 206 -14.51 -16.74 -3.51
N TYR A 207 -14.67 -16.80 -4.82
CA TYR A 207 -15.55 -15.93 -5.58
C TYR A 207 -16.10 -16.67 -6.81
N GLU A 208 -17.22 -16.18 -7.32
CA GLU A 208 -17.80 -16.59 -8.60
C GLU A 208 -17.91 -15.36 -9.49
N ILE A 209 -17.48 -15.48 -10.75
CA ILE A 209 -17.61 -14.40 -11.73
C ILE A 209 -18.97 -14.52 -12.43
N VAL A 210 -19.86 -13.57 -12.15
CA VAL A 210 -21.14 -13.42 -12.85
C VAL A 210 -21.00 -12.31 -13.89
N ARG A 211 -21.21 -12.65 -15.16
CA ARG A 211 -21.24 -11.66 -16.26
C ARG A 211 -22.65 -11.09 -16.39
N VAL A 212 -22.74 -9.77 -16.43
CA VAL A 212 -23.97 -8.98 -16.59
C VAL A 212 -23.98 -8.25 -17.92
#